data_AF-A0A923BN66-F1
#
_entry.id   AF-A0A923BN66-F1
#
_cell.length_a   1.000
_cell.length_b   1.000
_cell.length_c   1.000
_cell.angle_alpha   90.00
_cell.angle_beta   90.00
_cell.angle_gamma   90.00
#
_symmetry.space_group_name_H-M   'P 1'
#
loop_
_entity.id
_entity.type
_entity.pdbx_description
1 polymer ?
#
loop_
_entity_poly.entity_id
_entity_poly.type
_entity_poly.pdbx_seq_one_letter_code
_entity_poly.pdbx_strand_id
1 'polypeptide(L)' 'ETPYETLHDADALFIATEWPEFRTPDFDKVNALLKNKVIFDGRNLYDLEQMKELGYTYYSVGRETIHG' A
#
# COMPACT_ATOMS: atom_id res chain seq x y z
N GLU A 1 2.01 18.71 7.16
CA GLU A 1 1.61 17.71 6.17
C GLU A 1 1.87 16.34 6.75
N THR A 2 0.84 15.50 6.75
CA THR A 2 0.96 14.08 7.15
C THR A 2 1.17 13.21 5.91
N PRO A 3 1.83 12.05 6.02
CA PRO A 3 2.01 11.15 4.87
C PRO A 3 0.70 10.76 4.18
N TYR A 4 -0.41 10.72 4.93
CA TYR A 4 -1.73 10.34 4.43
C TYR A 4 -2.36 11.38 3.50
N GLU A 5 -2.02 12.67 3.62
CA GLU A 5 -2.57 13.71 2.72
C GLU A 5 -2.23 13.45 1.26
N THR A 6 -1.08 12.80 0.99
CA THR A 6 -0.63 12.45 -0.35
C THR A 6 -1.50 11.38 -1.02
N LEU A 7 -2.32 10.66 -0.25
CA LEU A 7 -3.21 9.62 -0.76
C LEU A 7 -4.51 10.17 -1.33
N HIS A 8 -4.89 11.41 -0.97
CA HIS A 8 -6.16 11.99 -1.40
C HIS A 8 -6.23 12.06 -2.93
N ASP A 9 -7.24 11.43 -3.51
CA ASP A 9 -7.46 11.30 -4.96
C ASP A 9 -6.34 10.57 -5.73
N ALA A 10 -5.40 9.91 -5.05
CA ALA A 10 -4.38 9.12 -5.72
C ALA A 10 -4.97 7.79 -6.23
N ASP A 11 -4.55 7.38 -7.43
CA ASP A 11 -5.01 6.12 -8.04
C ASP A 11 -4.33 4.89 -7.43
N ALA A 12 -3.11 5.05 -6.90
CA ALA A 12 -2.30 3.99 -6.29
C ALA A 12 -1.27 4.58 -5.32
N LEU A 13 -0.78 3.77 -4.39
CA LEU A 13 0.32 4.09 -3.47
C LEU A 13 1.63 3.43 -3.94
N PHE A 14 2.72 4.19 -4.01
CA PHE A 14 4.07 3.68 -4.28
C PHE A 14 4.99 3.88 -3.07
N ILE A 15 5.62 2.79 -2.59
CA ILE A 15 6.57 2.81 -1.48
C ILE A 15 7.99 2.73 -2.05
N ALA A 16 8.67 3.87 -2.09
CA ALA A 16 10.04 3.98 -2.60
C ALA A 16 11.11 3.79 -1.51
N THR A 17 10.75 3.95 -0.23
CA THR A 17 11.67 4.01 0.90
C THR A 17 11.08 3.31 2.12
N GLU A 18 11.93 2.68 2.95
CA GLU A 18 11.54 1.81 4.06
C GLU A 18 11.41 2.53 5.42
N TRP A 19 11.01 3.80 5.41
CA TRP A 19 10.87 4.60 6.64
C TRP A 19 9.90 3.93 7.63
N PRO A 20 10.17 4.03 8.95
CA PRO A 20 9.36 3.36 9.97
C PRO A 20 7.86 3.65 9.89
N GLU A 21 7.47 4.87 9.52
CA GLU A 21 6.06 5.26 9.41
C GLU A 21 5.27 4.42 8.38
N PHE A 22 5.94 3.85 7.38
CA PHE A 22 5.30 3.04 6.34
C PHE A 22 5.15 1.57 6.71
N ARG A 23 5.79 1.09 7.79
CA ARG A 23 5.77 -0.34 8.18
C ARG A 23 4.48 -0.76 8.88
N THR A 24 3.78 0.18 9.51
CA THR A 24 2.52 -0.06 10.22
C THR A 24 1.49 1.00 9.81
N PRO A 25 1.02 0.96 8.55
CA PRO A 25 0.06 1.94 8.07
C PRO A 25 -1.31 1.70 8.72
N ASP A 26 -2.07 2.78 8.86
CA ASP A 26 -3.50 2.73 9.15
C ASP A 26 -4.24 2.44 7.85
N PHE A 27 -4.48 1.17 7.55
CA PHE A 27 -5.13 0.76 6.30
C PHE A 27 -6.56 1.28 6.16
N ASP A 28 -7.26 1.58 7.27
CA ASP A 28 -8.59 2.19 7.21
C ASP A 28 -8.50 3.61 6.60
N LYS A 29 -7.48 4.38 6.99
CA LYS A 29 -7.20 5.68 6.36
C LYS A 29 -6.76 5.55 4.91
N VAL A 30 -5.90 4.58 4.60
CA VAL A 30 -5.45 4.36 3.22
C VAL A 30 -6.65 4.04 2.32
N ASN A 31 -7.54 3.14 2.76
CA ASN A 31 -8.75 2.76 2.04
C ASN A 31 -9.72 3.93 1.84
N ALA A 32 -9.80 4.86 2.79
CA ALA A 32 -10.70 6.01 2.71
C ALA A 32 -10.21 7.10 1.75
N LEU A 33 -8.89 7.19 1.53
CA LEU A 33 -8.26 8.28 0.77
C LEU A 33 -7.87 7.86 -0.65
N LEU A 34 -7.45 6.60 -0.83
CA LEU A 34 -6.98 6.08 -2.10
C LEU A 34 -8.15 5.64 -2.99
N LYS A 35 -8.16 6.06 -4.26
CA LYS A 35 -9.27 5.76 -5.19
C LYS A 35 -9.42 4.27 -5.48
N ASN A 36 -8.29 3.56 -5.57
CA ASN A 36 -8.26 2.14 -5.85
C ASN A 36 -7.33 1.46 -4.83
N LYS A 37 -7.61 0.22 -4.46
CA LYS A 37 -6.75 -0.59 -3.59
C LYS A 37 -5.54 -1.13 -4.36
N VAL A 38 -4.69 -0.24 -4.86
CA VAL A 38 -3.51 -0.59 -5.65
C VAL A 38 -2.26 -0.08 -4.93
N ILE A 39 -1.35 -0.99 -4.61
CA ILE A 39 -0.07 -0.68 -3.97
C ILE A 39 1.08 -1.27 -4.79
N PHE A 40 2.10 -0.44 -5.00
CA PHE A 40 3.40 -0.83 -5.54
C PHE A 40 4.45 -0.67 -4.43
N ASP A 41 5.00 -1.76 -3.93
CA ASP A 41 5.94 -1.77 -2.82
C ASP A 41 7.34 -2.19 -3.28
N GLY A 42 8.20 -1.18 -3.47
CA GLY A 42 9.60 -1.38 -3.85
C GLY A 42 10.47 -1.91 -2.71
N ARG A 43 9.95 -1.98 -1.48
CA ARG A 43 10.70 -2.29 -0.25
C ARG A 43 10.21 -3.55 0.47
N ASN A 44 9.16 -4.19 -0.04
CA ASN A 44 8.56 -5.40 0.52
C ASN A 44 8.13 -5.25 1.98
N LEU A 45 7.54 -4.11 2.36
CA LEU A 45 7.07 -3.81 3.70
C LEU A 45 5.84 -4.63 4.11
N TYR A 46 4.91 -4.88 3.19
CA TYR A 46 3.67 -5.58 3.51
C TYR A 46 3.70 -7.06 3.15
N ASP A 47 3.00 -7.84 3.97
CA ASP A 47 2.80 -9.28 3.79
C ASP A 47 1.79 -9.58 2.67
N LEU A 48 2.03 -10.67 1.95
CA LEU A 48 1.22 -11.05 0.80
C LEU A 48 -0.20 -11.49 1.20
N GLU A 49 -0.33 -12.28 2.26
CA GLU A 49 -1.64 -12.76 2.73
C GLU A 49 -2.44 -11.59 3.31
N GLN A 50 -1.79 -10.69 4.06
CA GLN A 50 -2.46 -9.47 4.54
C GLN A 50 -3.02 -8.63 3.38
N MET A 51 -2.24 -8.40 2.33
CA MET A 51 -2.71 -7.61 1.18
C MET A 51 -3.86 -8.29 0.43
N LYS A 52 -3.83 -9.62 0.35
CA LYS A 52 -4.90 -10.43 -0.22
C LYS A 52 -6.18 -10.37 0.61
N GLU A 53 -6.09 -10.51 1.93
CA GLU A 53 -7.22 -10.40 2.85
C GLU A 53 -7.88 -9.02 2.80
N LEU A 54 -7.06 -7.96 2.64
CA LEU A 54 -7.54 -6.59 2.52
C LEU A 54 -8.08 -6.24 1.11
N GLY A 55 -7.93 -7.14 0.14
CA GLY A 55 -8.40 -6.97 -1.24
C GLY A 55 -7.60 -5.95 -2.05
N TYR A 56 -6.27 -5.93 -1.85
CA TYR A 56 -5.38 -5.08 -2.64
C TYR A 56 -4.87 -5.80 -3.88
N THR A 57 -4.78 -5.06 -4.98
CA THR A 57 -3.80 -5.38 -6.02
C THR A 57 -2.44 -4.91 -5.54
N TYR A 58 -1.54 -5.86 -5.26
CA TYR A 58 -0.25 -5.58 -4.62
C TYR A 58 0.91 -6.11 -5.45
N TYR A 59 1.74 -5.17 -5.90
CA TYR A 59 2.97 -5.45 -6.62
C TYR A 59 4.15 -5.28 -5.67
N SER A 60 4.97 -6.31 -5.55
CA SER A 60 6.16 -6.25 -4.71
C SER A 60 7.35 -6.95 -5.37
N VAL A 61 8.56 -6.64 -4.91
CA VAL A 61 9.77 -7.01 -5.63
C VAL A 61 10.14 -8.47 -5.37
N GLY A 62 10.22 -9.26 -6.43
CA GLY A 62 10.67 -10.66 -6.38
C GLY A 62 9.69 -11.61 -5.70
N ARG A 63 8.42 -11.21 -5.55
CA ARG A 63 7.35 -12.01 -4.94
C ARG A 63 6.16 -12.14 -5.91
N GLU A 64 5.24 -13.03 -5.58
CA GLU A 64 3.97 -13.16 -6.30
C GLU A 64 3.18 -11.83 -6.28
N THR A 65 2.50 -11.53 -7.39
CA THR A 65 1.58 -10.40 -7.45
C THR A 65 0.24 -10.81 -6.86
N ILE A 66 -0.27 -10.02 -5.93
CA ILE A 66 -1.62 -10.22 -5.41
C ILE A 66 -2.61 -9.50 -6.31
N HIS A 67 -3.67 -10.20 -6.69
CA HIS A 67 -4.79 -9.67 -7.44
C HIS A 67 -6.02 -9.65 -6.51
N GLY A 68 -6.43 -8.43 -6.13
CA GLY A 68 -7.58 -8.15 -5.28
C GLY A 68 -8.79 -7.68 -6.05
#